data_AF-L8M1G6-F1
#
_entry.id   AF-L8M1G6-F1
#
_cell.length_a   1.000
_cell.length_b   1.000
_cell.length_c   1.000
_cell.angle_alpha   90.00
_cell.angle_beta   90.00
_cell.angle_gamma   90.00
#
_symmetry.space_group_name_H-M   'P 1'
#
loop_
_entity.id
_entity.type
_entity.pdbx_description
1 polymer ?
#
loop_
_entity_poly.entity_id
_entity_poly.type
_entity_poly.pdbx_seq_one_letter_code
_entity_poly.pdbx_strand_id
1 'polypeptide(L)'
;MPRVSRVLPHLSVEEVQKKMKTATNFRRQQKWFIIYNALVDPRPAAQIALHTGTSKRTVHQVISDYNRQGVAAVETPGTGGRRRSYLSLAEEQEFLAQFIDSGKKGLITTISKVKRAY
;
A
#
# COMPACT_ATOMS: atom_id res chain seq x y z
N MET A 1 -20.71 22.85 -11.43
CA MET A 1 -19.25 22.77 -11.64
C MET A 1 -18.68 21.63 -10.83
N PRO A 2 -17.70 20.86 -11.33
CA PRO A 2 -17.07 19.79 -10.56
C PRO A 2 -16.29 20.36 -9.36
N ARG A 3 -16.38 19.70 -8.20
CA ARG A 3 -15.66 20.13 -6.99
C ARG A 3 -14.14 20.05 -7.21
N VAL A 4 -13.45 21.13 -6.86
CA VAL A 4 -11.98 21.22 -6.90
C VAL A 4 -11.40 20.34 -5.79
N SER A 5 -10.40 19.54 -6.14
CA SER A 5 -9.68 18.70 -5.19
C SER A 5 -8.61 19.52 -4.47
N ARG A 6 -8.70 19.61 -3.15
CA ARG A 6 -7.73 20.34 -2.31
C ARG A 6 -7.09 19.41 -1.28
N VAL A 7 -5.81 19.66 -1.01
CA VAL A 7 -5.02 18.94 -0.02
C VAL A 7 -4.66 19.89 1.13
N LEU A 8 -4.72 19.38 2.36
CA LEU A 8 -4.22 20.09 3.54
C LEU A 8 -2.68 20.13 3.51
N PRO A 9 -2.06 21.27 3.87
CA PRO A 9 -0.62 21.46 3.79
C PRO A 9 0.09 20.78 4.97
N HIS A 10 0.04 19.45 5.03
CA HIS A 10 0.80 18.65 6.01
C HIS A 10 2.31 18.65 5.73
N LEU A 11 2.70 18.95 4.49
CA LEU A 11 4.07 19.15 4.04
C LEU A 11 4.13 20.33 3.06
N SER A 12 5.29 20.95 2.96
CA SER A 12 5.56 21.95 1.93
C SER A 12 5.65 21.32 0.54
N VAL A 13 5.51 22.14 -0.51
CA VAL A 13 5.63 21.68 -1.90
C VAL A 13 7.01 21.06 -2.16
N GLU A 14 8.08 21.64 -1.60
CA GLU A 14 9.45 21.16 -1.72
C GLU A 14 9.65 19.80 -1.04
N GLU A 15 9.06 19.62 0.14
CA GLU A 15 9.09 18.35 0.86
C GLU A 15 8.36 17.26 0.09
N VAL A 16 7.20 17.58 -0.50
CA VAL A 16 6.46 16.65 -1.36
C VAL A 16 7.28 16.28 -2.60
N GLN A 17 7.96 17.25 -3.23
CA GLN A 17 8.86 16.97 -4.36
C GLN A 17 10.02 16.06 -3.94
N LYS A 18 10.61 16.28 -2.76
CA LYS A 18 11.67 15.41 -2.22
C LYS A 18 11.14 13.99 -2.01
N LYS A 19 9.97 13.85 -1.38
CA LYS A 19 9.30 12.54 -1.17
C LYS A 19 8.97 11.83 -2.48
N MET A 20 8.57 12.56 -3.52
CA MET A 20 8.32 12.00 -4.85
C MET A 20 9.61 11.45 -5.49
N LYS A 21 10.76 12.12 -5.30
CA LYS A 21 12.06 11.69 -5.83
C LYS A 21 12.66 10.50 -5.06
N THR A 22 12.43 10.43 -3.75
CA THR A 22 13.01 9.38 -2.88
C THR A 22 12.06 8.21 -2.62
N ALA A 23 10.86 8.22 -3.21
CA ALA A 23 9.87 7.17 -3.02
C ALA A 23 10.42 5.81 -3.48
N THR A 24 10.37 4.83 -2.59
CA THR A 24 10.93 3.48 -2.82
C THR A 24 10.15 2.64 -3.83
N ASN A 25 8.91 3.01 -4.16
CA ASN A 25 8.10 2.28 -5.13
C ASN A 25 7.22 3.22 -5.96
N PHE A 26 6.87 2.76 -7.16
CA PHE A 26 6.06 3.52 -8.12
C PHE A 26 4.70 3.93 -7.55
N ARG A 27 4.04 3.08 -6.76
CA ARG A 27 2.73 3.41 -6.17
C ARG A 27 2.83 4.57 -5.18
N ARG A 28 3.87 4.63 -4.35
CA ARG A 28 4.15 5.73 -3.43
C ARG A 28 4.49 7.00 -4.21
N GLN A 29 5.33 6.89 -5.23
CA GLN A 29 5.65 8.01 -6.12
C GLN A 29 4.39 8.60 -6.77
N GLN A 30 3.51 7.74 -7.29
CA GLN A 30 2.25 8.16 -7.92
C GLN A 30 1.30 8.84 -6.92
N LYS A 31 1.20 8.34 -5.68
CA LYS A 31 0.45 9.01 -4.60
C LYS A 31 1.01 10.40 -4.30
N TRP A 32 2.33 10.53 -4.18
CA TRP A 32 2.98 11.82 -3.98
C TRP A 32 2.76 12.76 -5.17
N PHE A 33 2.75 12.23 -6.39
CA PHE A 33 2.47 13.02 -7.58
C PHE A 33 1.04 13.55 -7.61
N ILE A 34 0.04 12.77 -7.17
CA ILE A 34 -1.34 13.26 -6.98
C ILE A 34 -1.39 14.40 -5.96
N ILE A 35 -0.72 14.23 -4.81
CA ILE A 35 -0.68 15.25 -3.75
C ILE A 35 -0.01 16.52 -4.25
N TYR A 36 1.12 16.40 -4.95
CA TYR A 36 1.83 17.52 -5.57
C TYR A 36 0.93 18.32 -6.52
N ASN A 37 0.23 17.64 -7.44
CA ASN A 37 -0.69 18.31 -8.37
C ASN A 37 -1.81 19.04 -7.60
N ALA A 38 -2.39 18.41 -6.59
CA ALA A 38 -3.47 19.01 -5.80
C ALA A 38 -3.02 20.16 -4.88
N LEU A 39 -1.71 20.27 -4.58
CA LEU A 39 -1.13 21.39 -3.82
C LEU A 39 -0.73 22.56 -4.71
N VAL A 40 -0.05 22.28 -5.83
CA VAL A 40 0.49 23.32 -6.72
C VAL A 40 -0.59 23.89 -7.64
N ASP A 41 -1.48 23.04 -8.13
CA ASP A 41 -2.55 23.45 -9.04
C ASP A 41 -3.86 22.69 -8.74
N PRO A 42 -4.64 23.18 -7.76
CA PRO A 42 -5.88 22.56 -7.35
C PRO A 42 -6.93 22.54 -8.48
N ARG A 43 -7.20 21.36 -9.03
CA ARG A 43 -8.16 21.12 -10.12
C ARG A 43 -9.18 20.04 -9.77
N PRO A 44 -10.25 19.86 -10.56
CA PRO A 44 -11.14 18.73 -10.40
C PRO A 44 -10.39 17.39 -10.48
N ALA A 45 -10.79 16.42 -9.65
CA ALA A 45 -10.14 15.10 -9.58
C ALA A 45 -9.98 14.39 -10.93
N ALA A 46 -10.89 14.62 -11.88
CA ALA A 46 -10.81 14.04 -13.22
C ALA A 46 -9.60 14.54 -14.03
N GLN A 47 -9.24 15.83 -13.90
CA GLN A 47 -8.08 16.39 -14.58
C GLN A 47 -6.79 15.91 -13.94
N ILE A 48 -6.73 15.87 -12.60
CA ILE A 48 -5.59 15.32 -11.87
C ILE A 48 -5.39 13.84 -12.23
N ALA A 49 -6.49 13.08 -12.33
CA ALA A 49 -6.46 11.68 -12.74
C ALA A 49 -5.84 11.50 -14.13
N LEU A 50 -6.25 12.33 -15.10
CA LEU A 50 -5.69 12.34 -16.46
C LEU A 50 -4.17 12.58 -16.46
N HIS A 51 -3.70 13.60 -15.73
CA HIS A 51 -2.27 13.95 -15.69
C HIS A 51 -1.41 12.97 -14.89
N THR A 52 -1.99 12.27 -13.92
CA THR A 52 -1.27 11.32 -13.06
C THR A 52 -1.37 9.87 -13.54
N GLY A 53 -2.12 9.61 -14.63
CA GLY A 53 -2.37 8.27 -15.13
C GLY A 53 -3.13 7.39 -14.12
N THR A 54 -4.05 7.99 -13.36
CA THR A 54 -4.84 7.29 -12.33
C THR A 54 -6.34 7.40 -12.56
N SER A 55 -7.14 6.69 -11.75
CA SER A 55 -8.58 6.84 -11.75
C SER A 55 -9.02 8.02 -10.88
N LYS A 56 -10.17 8.62 -11.19
CA LYS A 56 -10.83 9.64 -10.33
C LYS A 56 -11.01 9.14 -8.89
N ARG A 57 -11.38 7.86 -8.73
CA ARG A 57 -11.52 7.22 -7.42
C ARG A 57 -10.20 7.23 -6.65
N THR A 58 -9.09 6.89 -7.31
CA THR A 58 -7.75 6.90 -6.70
C THR A 58 -7.38 8.29 -6.21
N VAL A 59 -7.61 9.33 -7.02
CA VAL A 59 -7.34 10.72 -6.62
C VAL A 59 -8.13 11.10 -5.37
N HIS A 60 -9.44 10.84 -5.34
CA HIS A 60 -10.26 11.13 -4.15
C HIS A 60 -9.78 10.36 -2.91
N GLN A 61 -9.46 9.08 -3.06
CA GLN A 61 -8.98 8.25 -1.95
C GLN A 61 -7.66 8.79 -1.38
N VAL A 62 -6.69 9.07 -2.25
CA VAL A 62 -5.36 9.56 -1.84
C VAL A 62 -5.47 10.90 -1.14
N ILE A 63 -6.25 11.83 -1.69
CA ILE A 63 -6.45 13.15 -1.08
C ILE A 63 -7.17 13.03 0.25
N SER A 64 -8.23 12.21 0.34
CA SER A 64 -8.96 11.99 1.58
C SER A 64 -8.07 11.37 2.67
N ASP A 65 -7.29 10.34 2.33
CA ASP A 65 -6.42 9.66 3.29
C ASP A 65 -5.28 10.56 3.75
N TYR A 66 -4.66 11.30 2.82
CA TYR A 66 -3.61 12.26 3.16
C TYR A 66 -4.15 13.41 4.01
N ASN A 67 -5.33 13.95 3.71
CA ASN A 67 -5.94 14.99 4.54
C ASN A 67 -6.21 14.49 5.98
N ARG A 68 -6.57 13.21 6.14
CA ARG A 68 -6.87 12.61 7.46
C ARG A 68 -5.62 12.18 8.25
N GLN A 69 -4.59 11.66 7.59
CA GLN A 69 -3.47 10.96 8.25
C GLN A 69 -2.09 11.51 7.86
N GLY A 70 -2.04 12.52 6.99
CA GLY A 70 -0.80 13.11 6.49
C GLY A 70 0.10 12.08 5.80
N VAL A 71 1.40 12.16 6.09
CA VAL A 71 2.45 11.33 5.50
C VAL A 71 2.21 9.83 5.72
N ALA A 72 1.62 9.45 6.86
CA ALA A 72 1.37 8.05 7.21
C ALA A 72 0.44 7.33 6.21
N ALA A 73 -0.50 8.04 5.57
CA ALA A 73 -1.37 7.48 4.54
C ALA A 73 -0.62 7.08 3.24
N VAL A 74 0.50 7.75 2.96
CA VAL A 74 1.28 7.51 1.75
C VAL A 74 2.38 6.48 2.03
N GLU A 75 3.06 6.60 3.17
CA GLU A 75 4.21 5.77 3.54
C GLU A 75 3.84 4.46 4.25
N THR A 76 2.63 3.96 4.02
CA THR A 76 2.18 2.65 4.53
C THR A 76 3.18 1.54 4.19
N PRO A 77 3.39 0.54 5.08
CA PRO A 77 4.41 -0.51 4.94
C PRO A 77 4.20 -1.50 3.76
N GLY A 78 3.32 -1.18 2.81
CA GLY A 78 3.12 -1.92 1.57
C GLY A 78 1.95 -2.90 1.64
N THR A 79 1.90 -3.77 0.63
CA THR A 79 0.92 -4.87 0.53
C THR A 79 1.51 -6.15 1.13
N GLY A 80 0.67 -6.92 1.81
CA GLY A 80 1.09 -8.11 2.53
C GLY A 80 1.11 -7.90 4.05
N GLY A 81 1.62 -8.91 4.75
CA GLY A 81 1.60 -8.97 6.21
C GLY A 81 0.48 -9.87 6.75
N ARG A 82 0.59 -10.16 8.04
CA ARG A 82 -0.20 -11.16 8.75
C ARG A 82 -1.55 -10.58 9.19
N ARG A 83 -2.46 -10.34 8.23
CA ARG A 83 -3.79 -9.72 8.49
C ARG A 83 -4.95 -10.71 8.63
N ARG A 84 -4.78 -11.92 8.09
CA ARG A 84 -5.77 -13.01 8.07
C ARG A 84 -5.09 -14.36 8.34
N SER A 85 -4.23 -14.40 9.36
CA SER A 85 -3.61 -15.66 9.79
C SER A 85 -4.59 -16.46 10.62
N TYR A 86 -4.71 -17.76 10.34
CA TYR A 86 -5.55 -18.64 11.13
C TYR A 86 -4.89 -19.11 12.44
N LEU A 87 -3.56 -19.12 12.49
CA LEU A 87 -2.78 -19.52 13.66
C LEU A 87 -1.96 -18.33 14.20
N SER A 88 -1.51 -18.39 15.45
CA SER A 88 -0.42 -17.58 16.00
C SER A 88 0.93 -18.03 15.41
N LEU A 89 2.00 -17.24 15.60
CA LEU A 89 3.32 -17.61 15.04
C LEU A 89 3.87 -18.89 15.67
N ALA A 90 3.63 -19.06 16.98
CA ALA A 90 4.04 -20.25 17.72
C ALA A 90 3.30 -21.49 17.22
N GLU A 91 1.96 -21.41 17.10
CA GLU A 91 1.13 -22.51 16.59
C GLU A 91 1.48 -22.88 15.14
N GLU A 92 1.76 -21.88 14.29
CA GLU A 92 2.20 -22.10 12.92
C GLU A 92 3.55 -22.82 12.87
N GLN A 93 4.49 -22.46 13.75
CA GLN A 93 5.81 -23.10 13.82
C GLN A 93 5.73 -24.55 14.31
N GLU A 94 4.91 -24.82 15.32
CA GLU A 94 4.64 -26.17 15.82
C GLU A 94 3.95 -27.03 14.75
N PHE A 95 2.92 -26.48 14.10
CA PHE A 95 2.22 -27.14 13.01
C PHE A 95 3.13 -27.45 11.82
N LEU A 96 4.09 -26.58 11.49
CA LEU A 96 5.02 -26.84 10.38
C LEU A 96 6.12 -27.84 10.76
N ALA A 97 6.50 -27.94 12.04
CA ALA A 97 7.58 -28.81 12.50
C ALA A 97 7.39 -30.28 12.08
N GLN A 98 6.14 -30.77 12.06
CA GLN A 98 5.80 -32.14 11.65
C GLN A 98 6.13 -32.45 10.17
N PHE A 99 6.28 -31.44 9.32
CA PHE A 99 6.55 -31.60 7.88
C PHE A 99 8.01 -31.31 7.50
N ILE A 100 8.79 -30.69 8.38
CA ILE A 100 10.17 -30.26 8.10
C ILE A 100 11.10 -31.47 7.87
N ASP A 101 10.94 -32.56 8.63
CA ASP A 101 11.82 -33.73 8.51
C ASP A 101 11.69 -34.44 7.15
N SER A 102 10.48 -34.47 6.59
CA SER A 102 10.24 -34.99 5.24
C SER A 102 10.89 -34.12 4.16
N GLY A 103 10.81 -32.78 4.32
CA GLY A 103 11.43 -31.84 3.40
C GLY A 103 12.96 -31.92 3.38
N LYS A 104 13.59 -32.16 4.54
CA LYS A 104 15.06 -32.36 4.64
C LYS A 104 15.55 -33.58 3.86
N LYS A 105 14.71 -34.60 3.69
CA LYS A 105 15.01 -35.83 2.94
C LYS A 105 14.77 -35.68 1.42
N GLY A 106 14.46 -34.47 0.95
CA GLY A 106 14.16 -34.20 -0.46
C GLY A 106 12.76 -34.68 -0.90
N LEU A 107 11.90 -35.05 0.05
CA LEU A 107 10.53 -35.48 -0.24
C LEU A 107 9.61 -34.27 -0.38
N ILE A 108 8.70 -34.34 -1.35
CA ILE A 108 7.70 -33.29 -1.58
C ILE A 108 6.49 -33.54 -0.66
N THR A 109 6.27 -32.65 0.31
CA THR A 109 5.04 -32.65 1.12
C THR A 109 3.89 -32.07 0.32
N THR A 110 2.88 -32.87 -0.01
CA THR A 110 1.70 -32.43 -0.75
C THR A 110 0.74 -31.62 0.11
N ILE A 111 0.12 -30.59 -0.46
CA ILE A 111 -0.94 -29.78 0.19
C ILE A 111 -2.04 -30.63 0.83
N SER A 112 -2.41 -31.77 0.22
CA SER A 112 -3.43 -32.67 0.75
C SER A 112 -3.09 -33.24 2.13
N LYS A 113 -1.80 -33.48 2.41
CA LYS A 113 -1.35 -33.95 3.73
C LYS A 113 -1.43 -32.84 4.77
N VAL A 114 -1.00 -31.63 4.39
CA VAL A 114 -1.06 -30.43 5.25
C VAL A 114 -2.51 -30.12 5.63
N LYS A 115 -3.45 -30.17 4.67
CA LYS A 115 -4.88 -29.93 4.92
C LYS A 115 -5.57 -30.97 5.81
N ARG A 116 -5.06 -32.20 5.90
CA ARG A 116 -5.62 -33.24 6.79
C ARG A 116 -5.15 -33.09 8.23
N ALA A 117 -3.97 -32.49 8.41
CA ALA A 117 -3.40 -32.26 9.73
C ALA A 117 -3.86 -30.92 10.35
N TYR A 118 -4.40 -30.03 9.52
CA TYR A 118 -4.98 -28.74 9.89
C TYR A 118 -6.47 -28.89 10.20
#